data_AF-A0A0F0FN99-F1
#
_entry.id   AF-A0A0F0FN99-F1
#
_cell.length_a   1.000
_cell.length_b   1.000
_cell.length_c   1.000
_cell.angle_alpha   90.00
_cell.angle_beta   90.00
_cell.angle_gamma   90.00
#
_symmetry.space_group_name_H-M   'P 1'
#
loop_
_entity.id
_entity.type
_entity.pdbx_description
1 polymer ?
#
loop_
_entity_poly.entity_id
_entity_poly.type
_entity_poly.pdbx_seq_one_letter_code
_entity_poly.pdbx_strand_id
1 'polypeptide(L)'
;MNDAKQEARRTLRTERVSISRALRLSVPPEARPAPVNRRDWLRQRKEQLQAARAAAKQRRDLLKAEIMSAVQEVAREERTAARLEAERLRAEAKTARTYAQEDARAAAKFERGQPTRSASKRKTLANEKRKLVSYAHLLRMRG
;
A
#
# COMPACT_ATOMS: atom_id res chain seq x y z
N MET A 1 58.12 33.60 4.08
CA MET A 1 56.70 34.01 4.21
C MET A 1 55.82 33.00 4.96
N ASN A 2 56.15 31.70 4.99
CA ASN A 2 55.35 30.71 5.74
C ASN A 2 55.61 30.75 7.26
N ASP A 3 56.81 31.13 7.69
CA ASP A 3 57.20 31.15 9.11
C ASP A 3 56.46 32.24 9.90
N ALA A 4 56.35 33.45 9.35
CA ALA A 4 55.59 34.53 9.96
C ALA A 4 54.10 34.18 10.21
N LYS A 5 53.48 33.42 9.29
CA LYS A 5 52.09 32.93 9.46
C LYS A 5 52.00 31.83 10.52
N GLN A 6 53.03 31.00 10.66
CA GLN A 6 53.08 29.98 11.72
C GLN A 6 53.35 30.59 13.09
N GLU A 7 54.22 31.58 13.18
CA GLU A 7 54.51 32.34 14.40
C GLU A 7 53.28 33.09 14.88
N ALA A 8 52.56 33.79 14.01
CA ALA A 8 51.28 34.43 14.36
C ALA A 8 50.23 33.43 14.88
N ARG A 9 50.19 32.20 14.33
CA ARG A 9 49.30 31.14 14.85
C ARG A 9 49.76 30.62 16.22
N ARG A 10 51.07 30.61 16.49
CA ARG A 10 51.63 30.18 17.78
C ARG A 10 51.34 31.23 18.86
N THR A 11 51.55 32.51 18.57
CA THR A 11 51.27 33.62 19.50
C THR A 11 49.79 33.69 19.87
N LEU A 12 48.88 33.59 18.90
CA LEU A 12 47.43 33.56 19.16
C LEU A 12 47.02 32.35 20.03
N ARG A 13 47.69 31.21 19.89
CA ARG A 13 47.44 30.04 20.75
C ARG A 13 47.95 30.26 22.16
N THR A 14 49.13 30.84 22.33
CA THR A 14 49.69 31.14 23.66
C THR A 14 48.86 32.19 24.39
N GLU A 15 48.39 33.23 23.69
CA GLU A 15 47.47 34.25 24.21
C GLU A 15 46.14 33.64 24.65
N ARG A 16 45.56 32.75 23.83
CA ARG A 16 44.33 32.05 24.22
C ARG A 16 44.51 31.18 25.47
N VAL A 17 45.65 30.51 25.60
CA VAL A 17 45.97 29.69 26.78
C VAL A 17 46.17 30.57 28.01
N SER A 18 46.88 31.71 27.88
CA SER A 18 47.10 32.63 28.99
C SER A 18 45.79 33.28 29.45
N ILE A 19 44.93 33.74 28.53
CA ILE A 19 43.60 34.29 28.83
C ILE A 19 42.74 33.24 29.53
N SER A 20 42.68 32.01 28.99
CA SER A 20 41.90 30.93 29.60
C SER A 20 42.40 30.58 31.01
N ARG A 21 43.72 30.62 31.22
CA ARG A 21 44.32 30.41 32.54
C ARG A 21 43.97 31.55 33.51
N ALA A 22 44.02 32.81 33.07
CA ALA A 22 43.65 33.97 33.88
C ALA A 22 42.18 33.94 34.30
N LEU A 23 41.27 33.64 33.37
CA LEU A 23 39.83 33.47 33.65
C LEU A 23 39.54 32.32 34.62
N ARG A 24 40.36 31.26 34.61
CA ARG A 24 40.24 30.18 35.59
C ARG A 24 40.67 30.63 36.98
N LEU A 25 41.70 31.47 37.07
CA LEU A 25 42.24 31.97 38.32
C LEU A 25 41.38 33.07 38.95
N SER A 26 40.55 33.77 38.17
CA SER A 26 39.59 34.76 38.68
C SER A 26 38.39 34.16 39.41
N VAL A 27 38.18 32.84 39.32
CA VAL A 27 37.10 32.11 40.02
C VAL A 27 37.68 31.43 41.27
N PRO A 28 36.96 31.39 42.41
CA PRO A 28 37.37 30.64 43.61
C PRO A 28 37.70 29.17 43.30
N PRO A 29 38.71 28.58 43.94
CA PRO A 29 39.18 27.23 43.62
C PRO A 29 38.11 26.14 43.76
N GLU A 30 37.16 26.30 44.67
CA GLU A 30 36.04 25.38 44.93
C GLU A 30 35.05 25.33 43.76
N ALA A 31 34.93 26.42 42.99
CA ALA A 31 34.03 26.53 41.84
C ALA A 31 34.74 26.23 40.51
N ARG A 32 36.03 25.87 40.51
CA ARG A 32 36.77 25.55 39.28
C ARG A 32 36.44 24.12 38.84
N PRO A 33 36.00 23.91 37.59
CA PRO A 33 35.93 22.56 37.05
C PRO A 33 37.33 21.93 37.05
N ALA A 34 37.43 20.69 37.51
CA ALA A 34 38.69 19.96 37.55
C ALA A 34 39.36 19.96 36.16
N PRO A 35 40.69 20.12 36.07
CA PRO A 35 41.40 20.01 34.80
C PRO A 35 41.23 18.59 34.26
N VAL A 36 40.37 18.44 33.26
CA VAL A 36 40.19 17.15 32.59
C VAL A 36 41.40 16.91 31.70
N ASN A 37 42.10 15.81 31.92
CA ASN A 37 43.16 15.37 31.02
C ASN A 37 42.56 15.11 29.64
N ARG A 38 43.06 15.81 28.62
CA ARG A 38 42.56 15.71 27.25
C ARG A 38 42.57 14.27 26.73
N ARG A 39 43.54 13.45 27.14
CA ARG A 39 43.62 12.04 26.74
C ARG A 39 42.47 11.22 27.30
N ASP A 40 42.17 11.41 28.58
CA ASP A 40 41.12 10.66 29.28
C ASP A 40 39.73 11.12 28.80
N TRP A 41 39.55 12.42 28.56
CA TRP A 41 38.34 12.95 27.93
C TRP A 41 38.07 12.31 26.55
N LEU A 42 39.11 12.19 25.72
CA LEU A 42 38.98 11.55 24.41
C LEU A 42 38.68 10.05 24.51
N ARG A 43 39.24 9.35 25.51
CA ARG A 43 38.95 7.93 25.77
C ARG A 43 37.49 7.74 26.17
N GLN A 44 37.03 8.48 27.18
CA GLN A 44 35.63 8.47 27.62
C GLN A 44 34.68 8.80 26.47
N ARG A 45 35.01 9.79 25.64
CA ARG A 45 34.17 10.16 24.49
C ARG A 45 34.11 9.06 23.43
N LYS A 46 35.22 8.35 23.18
CA LYS A 46 35.25 7.18 22.28
C LYS A 46 34.41 6.03 22.81
N GLU A 47 34.55 5.71 24.10
CA GLU A 47 33.79 4.66 24.77
C GLU A 47 32.28 4.98 24.73
N GLN A 48 31.89 6.22 25.02
CA GLN A 48 30.50 6.66 24.88
C GLN A 48 29.96 6.47 23.46
N LEU A 49 30.74 6.83 22.44
CA LEU A 49 30.34 6.65 21.04
C LEU A 49 30.25 5.17 20.66
N GLN A 50 31.13 4.32 21.16
CA GLN A 50 31.09 2.88 20.93
C GLN A 50 29.86 2.25 21.60
N ALA A 51 29.58 2.61 22.85
CA ALA A 51 28.39 2.17 23.56
C ALA A 51 27.09 2.60 22.83
N ALA A 52 27.03 3.86 22.40
CA ALA A 52 25.89 4.36 21.63
C ALA A 52 25.70 3.61 20.30
N ARG A 53 26.78 3.29 19.59
CA ARG A 53 26.73 2.47 18.36
C ARG A 53 26.26 1.05 18.64
N ALA A 54 26.72 0.43 19.73
CA ALA A 54 26.28 -0.91 20.12
C ALA A 54 24.79 -0.93 20.47
N ALA A 55 24.30 0.03 21.25
CA ALA A 55 22.90 0.17 21.60
C ALA A 55 22.01 0.42 20.36
N ALA A 56 22.46 1.28 19.44
CA ALA A 56 21.76 1.52 18.18
C ALA A 56 21.67 0.26 17.31
N LYS A 57 22.75 -0.54 17.26
CA LYS A 57 22.76 -1.82 16.56
C LYS A 57 21.77 -2.80 17.18
N GLN A 58 21.77 -2.95 18.51
CA GLN A 58 20.82 -3.80 19.23
C GLN A 58 19.37 -3.39 18.92
N ARG A 59 19.06 -2.08 18.99
CA ARG A 59 17.71 -1.58 18.67
C ARG A 59 17.30 -1.91 17.23
N ARG A 60 18.22 -1.74 16.27
CA ARG A 60 17.95 -2.08 14.87
C ARG A 60 17.71 -3.58 14.70
N ASP A 61 18.49 -4.42 15.36
CA ASP A 61 18.39 -5.87 15.23
C ASP A 61 17.07 -6.37 15.88
N LEU A 62 16.64 -5.77 17.00
CA LEU A 62 15.31 -6.00 17.59
C LEU A 62 14.17 -5.58 16.65
N LEU A 63 14.22 -4.35 16.10
CA LEU A 63 13.22 -3.88 15.14
C LEU A 63 13.15 -4.79 13.90
N LYS A 64 14.29 -5.27 13.42
CA LYS A 64 14.33 -6.21 12.30
C LYS A 64 13.62 -7.53 12.65
N ALA A 65 13.82 -8.05 13.86
CA ALA A 65 13.14 -9.26 14.33
C ALA A 65 11.62 -9.03 14.44
N GLU A 66 11.19 -7.90 15.00
CA GLU A 66 9.77 -7.52 15.09
C GLU A 66 9.12 -7.42 13.71
N ILE A 67 9.75 -6.72 12.77
CA ILE A 67 9.25 -6.60 11.39
C ILE A 67 9.12 -7.98 10.73
N MET A 68 10.12 -8.84 10.88
CA MET A 68 10.07 -10.19 10.30
C MET A 68 8.96 -11.03 10.92
N SER A 69 8.69 -10.89 12.22
CA SER A 69 7.57 -11.56 12.89
C SER A 69 6.23 -11.06 12.35
N ALA A 70 6.05 -9.74 12.29
CA ALA A 70 4.82 -9.13 11.76
C ALA A 70 4.55 -9.55 10.31
N VAL A 71 5.57 -9.59 9.46
CA VAL A 71 5.45 -10.07 8.07
C VAL A 71 4.98 -11.52 8.02
N GLN A 72 5.47 -12.39 8.92
CA GLN A 72 5.02 -13.78 8.98
C GLN A 72 3.58 -13.92 9.45
N GLU A 73 3.15 -13.10 10.41
CA GLU A 73 1.77 -13.05 10.89
C GLU A 73 0.82 -12.61 9.77
N VAL A 74 1.12 -11.49 9.10
CA VAL A 74 0.36 -11.01 7.93
C VAL A 74 0.28 -12.08 6.84
N ALA A 75 1.40 -12.72 6.50
CA ALA A 75 1.40 -13.80 5.50
C ALA A 75 0.53 -15.01 5.90
N ARG A 76 0.39 -15.31 7.20
CA ARG A 76 -0.53 -16.36 7.68
C ARG A 76 -1.97 -15.91 7.57
N GLU A 77 -2.27 -14.67 7.99
CA GLU A 77 -3.60 -14.07 7.89
C GLU A 77 -4.08 -14.00 6.45
N GLU A 78 -3.26 -13.52 5.53
CA GLU A 78 -3.56 -13.47 4.09
C GLU A 78 -3.85 -14.86 3.51
N ARG A 79 -3.10 -15.89 3.92
CA ARG A 79 -3.39 -17.27 3.51
C ARG A 79 -4.73 -17.77 4.04
N THR A 80 -5.08 -17.41 5.27
CA THR A 80 -6.39 -17.78 5.83
C THR A 80 -7.53 -17.04 5.16
N ALA A 81 -7.36 -15.74 4.90
CA ALA A 81 -8.33 -14.93 4.16
C ALA A 81 -8.55 -15.49 2.75
N ALA A 82 -7.48 -15.81 2.02
CA ALA A 82 -7.56 -16.41 0.68
C ALA A 82 -8.30 -17.75 0.68
N ARG A 83 -8.12 -18.59 1.71
CA ARG A 83 -8.89 -19.85 1.84
C ARG A 83 -10.36 -19.59 2.04
N LEU A 84 -10.72 -18.67 2.94
CA LEU A 84 -12.11 -18.31 3.20
C LEU A 84 -12.78 -17.67 1.97
N GLU A 85 -12.08 -16.81 1.23
CA GLU A 85 -12.59 -16.27 -0.03
C GLU A 85 -12.79 -17.34 -1.09
N ALA A 86 -11.84 -18.27 -1.24
CA ALA A 86 -12.00 -19.40 -2.15
C ALA A 86 -13.20 -20.28 -1.76
N GLU A 87 -13.46 -20.48 -0.47
CA GLU A 87 -14.64 -21.19 0.02
C GLU A 87 -15.93 -20.43 -0.29
N ARG A 88 -15.96 -19.10 -0.10
CA ARG A 88 -17.10 -18.25 -0.49
C ARG A 88 -17.41 -18.35 -1.98
N LEU A 89 -16.40 -18.20 -2.84
CA LEU A 89 -16.56 -18.32 -4.30
C LEU A 89 -17.07 -19.71 -4.71
N ARG A 90 -16.59 -20.78 -4.05
CA ARG A 90 -17.10 -22.14 -4.29
C ARG A 90 -18.56 -22.29 -3.86
N ALA A 91 -18.95 -21.68 -2.74
CA ALA A 91 -20.34 -21.69 -2.29
C ALA A 91 -21.24 -20.92 -3.27
N GLU A 92 -20.82 -19.73 -3.71
CA GLU A 92 -21.52 -18.92 -4.70
C GLU A 92 -21.65 -19.64 -6.05
N ALA A 93 -20.60 -20.32 -6.51
CA ALA A 93 -20.67 -21.11 -7.74
C ALA A 93 -21.67 -22.27 -7.63
N LYS A 94 -21.75 -22.91 -6.45
CA LYS A 94 -22.73 -23.98 -6.20
C LYS A 94 -24.16 -23.44 -6.21
N THR A 95 -24.42 -22.32 -5.53
CA THR A 95 -25.75 -21.70 -5.50
C THR A 95 -26.16 -21.19 -6.88
N ALA A 96 -25.25 -20.57 -7.63
CA ALA A 96 -25.50 -20.19 -9.03
C ALA A 96 -25.86 -21.40 -9.89
N ARG A 97 -25.16 -22.53 -9.71
CA ARG A 97 -25.47 -23.77 -10.43
C ARG A 97 -26.84 -24.35 -10.05
N THR A 98 -27.24 -24.30 -8.77
CA THR A 98 -28.57 -24.78 -8.36
C THR A 98 -29.67 -23.93 -8.97
N TYR A 99 -29.54 -22.59 -8.91
CA TYR A 99 -30.53 -21.68 -9.53
C TYR A 99 -30.62 -21.88 -11.04
N ALA A 100 -29.49 -22.01 -11.74
CA ALA A 100 -29.49 -22.27 -13.18
C ALA A 100 -30.21 -23.60 -13.55
N GLN A 101 -30.08 -24.64 -12.71
CA GLN A 101 -30.81 -25.90 -12.91
C GLN A 101 -32.32 -25.76 -12.65
N GLU A 102 -32.71 -24.98 -11.64
CA GLU A 102 -34.11 -24.70 -11.34
C GLU A 102 -34.76 -23.90 -12.47
N ASP A 103 -34.07 -22.88 -12.97
CA ASP A 103 -34.51 -22.08 -14.13
C ASP A 103 -34.65 -22.95 -15.38
N ALA A 104 -33.68 -23.82 -15.67
CA ALA A 104 -33.77 -24.75 -16.79
C ALA A 104 -34.96 -25.73 -16.65
N ARG A 105 -35.25 -26.20 -15.43
CA ARG A 105 -36.43 -27.04 -15.15
C ARG A 105 -37.73 -26.25 -15.32
N ALA A 106 -37.78 -25.01 -14.89
CA ALA A 106 -38.94 -24.13 -15.06
C ALA A 106 -39.20 -23.86 -16.55
N ALA A 107 -38.15 -23.53 -17.31
CA ALA A 107 -38.21 -23.35 -18.76
C ALA A 107 -38.70 -24.62 -19.48
N ALA A 108 -38.16 -25.79 -19.13
CA ALA A 108 -38.60 -27.06 -19.72
C ALA A 108 -40.08 -27.40 -19.40
N LYS A 109 -40.56 -27.07 -18.20
CA LYS A 109 -41.99 -27.21 -17.86
C LYS A 109 -42.86 -26.23 -18.65
N PHE A 110 -42.40 -25.01 -18.85
CA PHE A 110 -43.10 -24.01 -19.66
C PHE A 110 -43.23 -24.49 -21.12
N GLU A 111 -42.14 -24.98 -21.72
CA GLU A 111 -42.18 -25.51 -23.09
C GLU A 111 -43.08 -26.75 -23.22
N ARG A 112 -43.08 -27.66 -22.24
CA ARG A 112 -44.01 -28.82 -22.23
C ARG A 112 -45.48 -28.43 -22.03
N GLY A 113 -45.74 -27.33 -21.34
CA GLY A 113 -47.08 -26.79 -21.11
C GLY A 113 -47.59 -25.91 -22.25
N GLN A 114 -46.72 -25.50 -23.18
CA GLN A 114 -47.16 -24.83 -24.41
C GLN A 114 -47.93 -25.85 -25.25
N PRO A 115 -49.21 -25.60 -25.59
CA PRO A 115 -49.87 -26.41 -26.59
C PRO A 115 -49.03 -26.28 -27.86
N THR A 116 -48.58 -27.42 -28.40
CA THR A 116 -47.95 -27.48 -29.72
C THR A 116 -48.98 -26.96 -30.71
N ARG A 117 -48.98 -25.64 -30.95
CA ARG A 117 -49.74 -25.03 -32.03
C ARG A 117 -49.18 -25.67 -33.28
N SER A 118 -49.88 -26.71 -33.76
CA SER A 118 -49.64 -27.34 -35.04
C SER A 118 -49.31 -26.24 -36.02
N ALA A 119 -48.10 -26.27 -36.59
CA ALA A 119 -47.57 -25.26 -37.50
C ALA A 119 -48.73 -24.69 -38.29
N SER A 120 -49.09 -23.43 -37.99
CA SER A 120 -50.31 -22.83 -38.50
C SER A 120 -50.30 -23.06 -40.00
N LYS A 121 -51.18 -23.92 -40.52
CA LYS A 121 -51.38 -24.08 -41.95
C LYS A 121 -51.63 -22.66 -42.45
N ARG A 122 -50.59 -22.05 -43.04
CA ARG A 122 -50.70 -20.77 -43.70
C ARG A 122 -51.76 -21.00 -44.76
N LYS A 123 -52.98 -20.53 -44.49
CA LYS A 123 -53.98 -20.38 -45.53
C LYS A 123 -53.38 -19.38 -46.49
N THR A 124 -52.82 -19.87 -47.60
CA THR A 124 -52.55 -19.05 -48.77
C THR A 124 -53.89 -18.43 -49.14
N LEU A 125 -54.03 -17.12 -48.94
CA LEU A 125 -55.17 -16.38 -49.43
C LEU A 125 -55.18 -16.60 -50.95
N ALA A 126 -56.24 -17.28 -51.41
CA ALA A 126 -56.48 -17.45 -52.83
C ALA A 126 -56.46 -16.07 -53.49
N ASN A 127 -55.89 -16.05 -54.69
CA ASN A 127 -55.64 -14.87 -55.52
C ASN A 127 -56.97 -14.29 -56.03
N GLU A 128 -57.84 -13.84 -55.11
CA GLU A 128 -59.10 -13.21 -55.43
C GLU A 128 -58.84 -11.74 -55.76
N LYS A 129 -58.91 -11.45 -57.06
CA LYS A 129 -58.83 -10.12 -57.68
C LYS A 129 -59.93 -9.17 -57.17
N ARG A 130 -59.88 -8.76 -55.91
CA ARG A 130 -60.83 -7.80 -55.32
C ARG A 130 -60.09 -6.67 -54.59
N LYS A 131 -59.87 -5.60 -55.36
CA LYS A 131 -59.83 -4.17 -54.97
C LYS A 131 -59.15 -3.84 -53.62
N LEU A 132 -57.89 -4.22 -53.42
CA LEU A 132 -57.06 -3.47 -52.47
C LEU A 132 -56.43 -2.30 -53.21
N VAL A 133 -57.08 -1.13 -53.09
CA VAL A 133 -56.49 0.14 -53.53
C VAL A 133 -55.28 0.41 -52.64
N SER A 134 -54.09 0.54 -53.23
CA SER A 134 -52.88 0.78 -52.45
C SER A 134 -52.98 2.13 -51.73
N TYR A 135 -52.43 2.22 -50.52
CA TYR A 135 -52.46 3.43 -49.69
C TYR A 135 -51.88 4.66 -50.41
N ALA A 136 -50.90 4.46 -51.29
CA ALA A 136 -50.34 5.52 -52.12
C ALA A 136 -51.35 6.11 -53.11
N HIS A 137 -52.32 5.32 -53.58
CA HIS A 137 -53.35 5.78 -54.51
C HIS A 137 -54.44 6.60 -53.79
N LEU A 138 -54.77 6.26 -52.53
CA LEU A 138 -55.65 7.06 -51.68
C LEU A 138 -55.07 8.45 -51.38
N LEU A 139 -53.76 8.54 -51.16
CA LEU A 139 -53.10 9.83 -50.90
C LEU A 139 -53.10 10.76 -52.13
N ARG A 140 -53.05 10.20 -53.34
CA ARG A 140 -53.07 10.99 -54.58
C ARG A 140 -54.44 11.59 -54.91
N MET A 141 -55.53 10.94 -54.50
CA MET A 141 -56.90 11.44 -54.71
C MET A 141 -57.32 12.52 -53.69
N ARG A 142 -56.45 12.87 -52.74
CA ARG A 142 -56.71 13.85 -51.68
C ARG A 142 -55.88 15.14 -51.84
N GLY A 143 -55.32 15.37 -53.03
CA GLY A 143 -54.63 16.60 -53.43
C GLY A 143 -55.37 17.31 -54.55
#